data_AF-A0A6J8CDH1-F1
#
_entry.id   AF-A0A6J8CDH1-F1
#
_cell.length_a   1.000
_cell.length_b   1.000
_cell.length_c   1.000
_cell.angle_alpha   90.00
_cell.angle_beta   90.00
_cell.angle_gamma   90.00
#
_symmetry.space_group_name_H-M   'P 1'
#
loop_
_entity.id
_entity.type
_entity.pdbx_description
1 polymer ?
#
loop_
_entity_poly.entity_id
_entity_poly.type
_entity_poly.pdbx_seq_one_letter_code
_entity_poly.pdbx_strand_id
1 'polypeptide(L)'
;MRQAQKATLADALWNIGDCAVSRKLDSELLYVIDGGSLILRLPWKKGTTFGEVCQQYVDYIKRRYNHAVVVLDGYTSGPSIKDHVHMRRSKGVEGAKIVFKTMSPFRSKKENFLTNNENKQKFINMLSDALVKSDFQTEHADADADALIAKTGVEQSISHPTVVIGQDTDVLVLLVFHCTLSSHGLFYRSDQSNRKLTSINVWDIQKNKAVVRTRSN
;
A
#
# COMPACT_ATOMS: atom_id res chain seq x y z
N MET A 1 0.15 28.80 -13.74
CA MET A 1 -0.42 27.45 -13.45
C MET A 1 -0.34 27.26 -11.93
N ARG A 2 -1.47 27.20 -11.20
CA ARG A 2 -1.43 27.05 -9.73
C ARG A 2 -0.98 25.63 -9.40
N GLN A 3 0.13 25.52 -8.67
CA GLN A 3 0.63 24.24 -8.20
C GLN A 3 -0.30 23.73 -7.10
N ALA A 4 -0.84 22.52 -7.25
CA ALA A 4 -1.71 21.94 -6.23
C ALA A 4 -0.92 21.77 -4.92
N GLN A 5 -1.41 22.35 -3.82
CA GLN A 5 -0.81 22.24 -2.49
C GLN A 5 -1.13 20.88 -1.87
N LYS A 6 -0.64 19.81 -2.50
CA LYS A 6 -0.87 18.42 -2.11
C LYS A 6 -0.45 18.16 -0.66
N ALA A 7 0.65 18.77 -0.22
CA ALA A 7 1.16 18.66 1.15
C ALA A 7 0.20 19.28 2.18
N THR A 8 -0.34 20.48 1.90
CA THR A 8 -1.28 21.16 2.82
C THR A 8 -2.61 20.41 2.93
N LEU A 9 -3.11 19.86 1.81
CA LEU A 9 -4.31 19.01 1.84
C LEU A 9 -4.05 17.70 2.57
N ALA A 10 -2.89 17.07 2.34
CA ALA A 10 -2.47 15.88 3.07
C ALA A 10 -2.40 16.16 4.57
N ASP A 11 -1.75 17.24 4.99
CA ASP A 11 -1.62 17.62 6.40
C ASP A 11 -2.98 17.97 7.04
N ALA A 12 -3.84 18.70 6.32
CA ALA A 12 -5.18 19.01 6.79
C ALA A 12 -6.05 17.75 6.91
N LEU A 13 -5.97 16.85 5.92
CA LEU A 13 -6.57 15.53 6.01
C LEU A 13 -6.01 14.85 7.24
N TRP A 14 -4.68 14.65 7.37
CA TRP A 14 -3.97 13.99 8.49
C TRP A 14 -4.33 14.47 9.89
N ASN A 15 -4.84 15.69 10.05
CA ASN A 15 -5.24 16.24 11.35
C ASN A 15 -6.74 16.09 11.68
N ILE A 16 -7.58 15.72 10.71
CA ILE A 16 -9.04 15.50 10.91
C ILE A 16 -9.34 14.08 11.45
N GLY A 17 -8.33 13.23 11.53
CA GLY A 17 -8.44 11.80 11.81
C GLY A 17 -8.70 11.56 13.27
N ASP A 18 -9.80 10.89 13.54
CA ASP A 18 -10.17 10.50 14.89
C ASP A 18 -9.24 9.37 15.36
N CYS A 19 -8.18 9.71 16.10
CA CYS A 19 -7.21 8.76 16.68
C CYS A 19 -7.85 7.80 17.72
N ALA A 20 -9.16 7.89 17.95
CA ALA A 20 -9.91 7.18 18.97
C ALA A 20 -10.56 5.87 18.47
N VAL A 21 -9.97 5.15 17.51
CA VAL A 21 -10.40 3.76 17.24
C VAL A 21 -9.80 2.84 18.30
N SER A 22 -10.28 2.96 19.54
CA SER A 22 -10.14 1.96 20.60
C SER A 22 -11.35 1.02 20.64
N ARG A 23 -11.94 0.70 19.48
CA ARG A 23 -12.89 -0.40 19.43
C ARG A 23 -12.06 -1.66 19.23
N LYS A 24 -12.05 -2.52 20.25
CA LYS A 24 -11.90 -3.96 20.05
C LYS A 24 -12.86 -4.32 18.92
N LEU A 25 -12.33 -4.46 17.72
CA LEU A 25 -13.04 -5.06 16.60
C LEU A 25 -13.06 -6.54 16.93
N ASP A 26 -14.11 -6.95 17.64
CA ASP A 26 -14.39 -8.35 17.96
C ASP A 26 -14.79 -9.16 16.70
N SER A 27 -14.85 -8.52 15.53
CA SER A 27 -15.06 -9.15 14.22
C SER A 27 -13.75 -9.41 13.49
N GLU A 28 -13.69 -10.46 12.67
CA GLU A 28 -12.57 -10.74 11.77
C GLU A 28 -12.34 -9.56 10.82
N LEU A 29 -11.36 -8.73 11.16
CA LEU A 29 -10.92 -7.62 10.32
C LEU A 29 -10.29 -8.13 9.03
N LEU A 30 -10.70 -7.53 7.92
CA LEU A 30 -10.02 -7.70 6.64
C LEU A 30 -9.07 -6.53 6.41
N TYR A 31 -7.85 -6.86 5.97
CA TYR A 31 -6.81 -5.89 5.67
C TYR A 31 -6.56 -5.80 4.17
N VAL A 32 -6.61 -4.60 3.61
CA VAL A 32 -6.16 -4.34 2.23
C VAL A 32 -4.82 -3.64 2.33
N ILE A 33 -3.75 -4.25 1.81
CA ILE A 33 -2.38 -3.78 2.01
C ILE A 33 -1.82 -3.23 0.70
N ASP A 34 -1.35 -1.99 0.74
CA ASP A 34 -0.52 -1.37 -0.29
C ASP A 34 0.82 -2.12 -0.40
N GLY A 35 0.93 -2.92 -1.46
CA GLY A 35 2.11 -3.72 -1.77
C GLY A 35 3.32 -2.87 -2.12
N GLY A 36 3.15 -1.71 -2.76
CA GLY A 36 4.22 -0.77 -3.05
C GLY A 36 4.86 -0.23 -1.77
N SER A 37 4.03 0.24 -0.84
CA SER A 37 4.49 0.67 0.49
C SER A 37 5.13 -0.45 1.30
N LEU A 38 4.52 -1.65 1.28
CA LEU A 38 5.05 -2.83 1.95
C LEU A 38 6.45 -3.16 1.44
N ILE A 39 6.64 -3.23 0.11
CA ILE A 39 7.91 -3.54 -0.53
C ILE A 39 8.97 -2.53 -0.14
N LEU A 40 8.65 -1.25 0.02
CA LEU A 40 9.63 -0.24 0.44
C LEU A 40 10.03 -0.39 1.92
N ARG A 41 9.17 -0.96 2.76
CA ARG A 41 9.36 -1.01 4.22
C ARG A 41 10.41 -2.00 4.70
N LEU A 42 10.38 -3.25 4.23
CA LEU A 42 11.25 -4.29 4.81
C LEU A 42 12.66 -4.21 4.24
N PRO A 43 13.72 -4.14 5.06
CA PRO A 43 15.09 -4.09 4.58
C PRO A 43 15.47 -5.41 3.89
N TRP A 44 16.29 -5.35 2.84
CA TRP A 44 16.84 -6.55 2.20
C TRP A 44 18.29 -6.73 2.58
N LYS A 45 18.63 -7.87 3.17
CA LYS A 45 19.99 -8.19 3.57
C LYS A 45 20.76 -8.76 2.38
N LYS A 46 21.96 -8.26 2.11
CA LYS A 46 22.82 -8.87 1.08
C LYS A 46 23.18 -10.30 1.45
N GLY A 47 23.15 -11.19 0.46
CA GLY A 47 23.42 -12.62 0.61
C GLY A 47 22.19 -13.47 0.89
N THR A 48 21.05 -12.90 1.32
CA THR A 48 19.79 -13.66 1.43
C THR A 48 19.24 -13.96 0.05
N THR A 49 18.66 -15.13 -0.13
CA THR A 49 17.99 -15.51 -1.36
C THR A 49 16.71 -14.69 -1.56
N PHE A 50 16.25 -14.54 -2.81
CA PHE A 50 14.98 -13.85 -3.08
C PHE A 50 13.78 -14.58 -2.44
N GLY A 51 13.84 -15.91 -2.29
CA GLY A 51 12.85 -16.69 -1.55
C GLY A 51 12.79 -16.32 -0.08
N GLU A 52 13.94 -16.21 0.59
CA GLU A 52 14.02 -15.74 1.99
C GLU A 52 13.55 -14.29 2.13
N VAL A 53 13.80 -13.44 1.13
CA VAL A 53 13.25 -12.08 1.09
C VAL A 53 11.72 -12.11 1.01
N CYS A 54 11.14 -12.93 0.12
CA CYS A 54 9.69 -13.08 0.02
C CYS A 54 9.08 -13.63 1.32
N GLN A 55 9.74 -14.61 1.95
CA GLN A 55 9.30 -15.17 3.23
C GLN A 55 9.27 -14.12 4.34
N GLN A 56 10.22 -13.17 4.36
CA GLN A 56 10.18 -12.07 5.34
C GLN A 56 8.92 -11.20 5.20
N TYR A 57 8.41 -11.01 3.98
CA TYR A 57 7.14 -10.29 3.77
C TYR A 57 5.94 -11.11 4.22
N VAL A 58 5.90 -12.40 3.88
CA VAL A 58 4.86 -13.33 4.35
C VAL A 58 4.80 -13.33 5.87
N ASP A 59 5.94 -13.51 6.54
CA ASP A 59 6.04 -13.51 8.00
C ASP A 59 5.63 -12.17 8.60
N TYR A 60 5.99 -11.06 7.95
CA TYR A 60 5.62 -9.73 8.40
C TYR A 60 4.10 -9.54 8.40
N ILE A 61 3.43 -9.99 7.33
CA ILE A 61 1.97 -9.91 7.18
C ILE A 61 1.30 -10.84 8.19
N LYS A 62 1.70 -12.11 8.22
CA LYS A 62 1.12 -13.15 9.06
C LYS A 62 1.14 -12.82 10.55
N ARG A 63 2.15 -12.08 11.02
CA ARG A 63 2.26 -11.65 12.43
C ARG A 63 1.35 -10.47 12.79
N ARG A 64 0.76 -9.78 11.82
CA ARG A 64 0.05 -8.50 12.03
C ARG A 64 -1.37 -8.48 11.49
N TYR A 65 -1.65 -9.31 10.50
CA TYR A 65 -2.86 -9.26 9.69
C TYR A 65 -3.38 -10.68 9.53
N ASN A 66 -4.57 -10.94 10.07
CA ASN A 66 -5.17 -12.27 10.04
C ASN A 66 -5.70 -12.61 8.63
N HIS A 67 -6.54 -11.73 8.07
CA HIS A 67 -7.08 -11.84 6.71
C HIS A 67 -6.60 -10.65 5.88
N ALA A 68 -5.76 -10.90 4.87
CA ALA A 68 -5.16 -9.83 4.08
C ALA A 68 -5.27 -10.06 2.57
N VAL A 69 -5.60 -8.98 1.87
CA VAL A 69 -5.47 -8.82 0.41
C VAL A 69 -4.32 -7.86 0.16
N VAL A 70 -3.27 -8.31 -0.52
CA VAL A 70 -2.12 -7.46 -0.88
C VAL A 70 -2.29 -6.99 -2.33
N VAL A 71 -2.36 -5.68 -2.53
CA VAL A 71 -2.52 -5.09 -3.86
C VAL A 71 -1.15 -4.62 -4.36
N LEU A 72 -0.70 -5.15 -5.49
CA LEU A 72 0.63 -4.96 -6.05
C LEU A 72 0.58 -4.09 -7.32
N ASP A 73 1.59 -3.23 -7.50
CA ASP A 73 1.74 -2.43 -8.71
C ASP A 73 2.07 -3.29 -9.94
N GLY A 74 1.67 -2.80 -11.11
CA GLY A 74 2.09 -3.27 -12.42
C GLY A 74 3.16 -2.38 -13.05
N TYR A 75 4.12 -3.01 -13.70
CA TYR A 75 5.24 -2.35 -14.38
C TYR A 75 5.42 -2.80 -15.84
N THR A 76 4.51 -3.62 -16.38
CA THR A 76 4.60 -4.19 -17.74
C THR A 76 3.81 -3.41 -18.79
N SER A 77 2.99 -2.45 -18.37
CA SER A 77 1.98 -1.81 -19.24
C SER A 77 2.54 -0.61 -20.00
N GLY A 78 3.54 -0.85 -20.86
CA GLY A 78 4.08 0.16 -21.77
C GLY A 78 4.40 1.51 -21.12
N PRO A 79 4.47 2.60 -21.91
CA PRO A 79 4.68 3.93 -21.34
C PRO A 79 3.44 4.41 -20.57
N SER A 80 3.59 4.75 -19.29
CA SER A 80 2.54 5.31 -18.45
C SER A 80 2.64 6.84 -18.38
N ILE A 81 1.52 7.52 -18.15
CA ILE A 81 1.49 8.96 -17.81
C ILE A 81 2.37 9.25 -16.57
N LYS A 82 2.56 8.26 -15.69
CA LYS A 82 3.44 8.34 -14.51
C LYS A 82 4.92 8.07 -14.82
N ASP A 83 5.32 7.75 -16.06
CA ASP A 83 6.73 7.50 -16.41
C ASP A 83 7.62 8.71 -16.15
N HIS A 84 7.14 9.91 -16.47
CA HIS A 84 7.87 11.14 -16.16
C HIS A 84 8.06 11.33 -14.64
N VAL A 85 7.11 10.88 -13.82
CA VAL A 85 7.20 10.90 -12.36
C VAL A 85 8.19 9.83 -11.87
N HIS A 86 8.14 8.62 -12.41
CA HIS A 86 9.10 7.55 -12.11
C HIS A 86 10.52 7.93 -12.52
N MET A 87 10.70 8.56 -13.68
CA MET A 87 11.99 9.05 -14.17
C MET A 87 12.55 10.16 -13.27
N ARG A 88 11.70 11.07 -12.78
CA ARG A 88 12.11 12.08 -11.78
C ARG A 88 12.49 11.45 -10.44
N ARG A 89 11.72 10.48 -9.94
CA ARG A 89 11.99 9.77 -8.67
C ARG A 89 13.28 8.95 -8.73
N SER A 90 13.59 8.34 -9.89
CA SER A 90 14.84 7.61 -10.15
C SER A 90 16.01 8.50 -10.55
N LYS A 91 15.81 9.82 -10.67
CA LYS A 91 16.80 10.78 -11.23
C LYS A 91 17.31 10.38 -12.63
N GLY A 92 16.49 9.67 -13.41
CA GLY A 92 16.86 9.13 -14.72
C GLY A 92 17.84 7.96 -14.67
N VAL A 93 18.13 7.40 -13.49
CA VAL A 93 19.04 6.26 -13.34
C VAL A 93 18.23 4.96 -13.28
N GLU A 94 18.25 4.21 -14.37
CA GLU A 94 17.69 2.86 -14.40
C GLU A 94 18.74 1.85 -13.88
N GLY A 95 18.31 0.99 -12.95
CA GLY A 95 19.15 -0.08 -12.43
C GLY A 95 19.41 -1.15 -13.50
N ALA A 96 20.51 -1.90 -13.35
CA ALA A 96 20.77 -3.04 -14.22
C ALA A 96 19.64 -4.06 -14.13
N LYS A 97 19.17 -4.56 -15.28
CA LYS A 97 18.29 -5.72 -15.35
C LYS A 97 19.02 -6.95 -14.81
N ILE A 98 18.41 -7.62 -13.85
CA ILE A 98 18.98 -8.81 -13.20
C ILE A 98 18.13 -10.03 -13.55
N VAL A 99 18.78 -11.13 -13.92
CA VAL A 99 18.14 -12.43 -13.99
C VAL A 99 18.33 -13.11 -12.65
N PHE A 100 17.23 -13.40 -11.95
CA PHE A 100 17.25 -14.05 -10.64
C PHE A 100 16.09 -15.02 -10.49
N LYS A 101 16.26 -16.01 -9.61
CA LYS A 101 15.26 -16.99 -9.19
C LYS A 101 15.15 -16.98 -7.67
N THR A 102 14.22 -17.76 -7.11
CA THR A 102 13.99 -17.91 -5.67
C THR A 102 15.29 -18.19 -4.90
N MET A 103 16.15 -19.08 -5.39
CA MET A 103 17.42 -19.44 -4.74
C MET A 103 18.59 -18.50 -5.05
N SER A 104 18.43 -17.52 -5.93
CA SER A 104 19.50 -16.58 -6.25
C SER A 104 19.75 -15.64 -5.06
N PRO A 105 21.01 -15.43 -4.63
CA PRO A 105 21.32 -14.50 -3.56
C PRO A 105 21.13 -13.05 -4.02
N PHE A 106 20.53 -12.23 -3.17
CA PHE A 106 20.43 -10.79 -3.36
C PHE A 106 21.78 -10.12 -3.12
N ARG A 107 22.34 -9.47 -4.15
CA ARG A 107 23.72 -8.92 -4.12
C ARG A 107 23.80 -7.38 -4.18
N SER A 108 22.73 -6.71 -4.61
CA SER A 108 22.72 -5.27 -4.83
C SER A 108 22.20 -4.50 -3.61
N LYS A 109 22.06 -3.17 -3.75
CA LYS A 109 21.26 -2.36 -2.81
C LYS A 109 19.80 -2.42 -3.25
N LYS A 110 18.86 -2.48 -2.30
CA LYS A 110 17.43 -2.64 -2.59
C LYS A 110 16.92 -1.48 -3.43
N GLU A 111 17.34 -0.27 -3.09
CA GLU A 111 16.96 0.96 -3.77
C GLU A 111 17.36 0.90 -5.25
N ASN A 112 18.58 0.42 -5.55
CA ASN A 112 19.08 0.26 -6.92
C ASN A 112 18.37 -0.87 -7.67
N PHE A 113 17.97 -1.94 -6.96
CA PHE A 113 17.22 -3.03 -7.57
C PHE A 113 15.83 -2.56 -8.03
N LEU A 114 15.16 -1.76 -7.17
CA LEU A 114 13.81 -1.26 -7.37
C LEU A 114 13.73 -0.08 -8.36
N THR A 115 14.85 0.45 -8.88
CA THR A 115 14.77 1.46 -9.96
C THR A 115 14.46 0.84 -11.32
N ASN A 116 14.73 -0.45 -11.53
CA ASN A 116 14.45 -1.14 -12.78
C ASN A 116 13.04 -1.75 -12.76
N ASN A 117 12.22 -1.42 -13.76
CA ASN A 117 10.82 -1.87 -13.84
C ASN A 117 10.67 -3.38 -14.02
N GLU A 118 11.53 -4.00 -14.84
CA GLU A 118 11.50 -5.46 -15.02
C GLU A 118 11.88 -6.21 -13.75
N ASN A 119 12.88 -5.71 -13.01
CA ASN A 119 13.28 -6.30 -11.73
C ASN A 119 12.14 -6.22 -10.72
N LYS A 120 11.47 -5.06 -10.63
CA LYS A 120 10.29 -4.86 -9.78
C LYS A 120 9.18 -5.84 -10.12
N GLN A 121 8.79 -5.94 -11.40
CA GLN A 121 7.72 -6.85 -11.79
C GLN A 121 8.05 -8.30 -11.45
N LYS A 122 9.25 -8.76 -11.78
CA LYS A 122 9.67 -10.14 -11.48
C LYS A 122 9.66 -10.42 -9.99
N PHE A 123 10.09 -9.45 -9.17
CA PHE A 123 10.05 -9.58 -7.73
C PHE A 123 8.61 -9.61 -7.20
N ILE A 124 7.74 -8.74 -7.71
CA ILE A 124 6.31 -8.68 -7.36
C ILE A 124 5.61 -10.01 -7.65
N ASN A 125 5.86 -10.60 -8.83
CA ASN A 125 5.29 -11.91 -9.17
C ASN A 125 5.77 -12.99 -8.20
N MET A 126 7.06 -13.01 -7.88
CA MET A 126 7.62 -13.97 -6.91
C MET A 126 7.06 -13.79 -5.50
N LEU A 127 6.87 -12.54 -5.07
CA LEU A 127 6.26 -12.21 -3.78
C LEU A 127 4.79 -12.64 -3.77
N SER A 128 4.06 -12.37 -4.86
CA SER A 128 2.66 -12.78 -5.03
C SER A 128 2.51 -14.30 -4.88
N ASP A 129 3.36 -15.07 -5.55
CA ASP A 129 3.35 -16.53 -5.45
C ASP A 129 3.60 -17.01 -4.01
N ALA A 130 4.51 -16.36 -3.28
CA ALA A 130 4.81 -16.70 -1.90
C ALA A 130 3.64 -16.37 -0.94
N LEU A 131 2.95 -15.26 -1.18
CA LEU A 131 1.77 -14.84 -0.43
C LEU A 131 0.60 -15.80 -0.66
N VAL A 132 0.31 -16.14 -1.91
CA VAL A 132 -0.77 -17.08 -2.27
C VAL A 132 -0.50 -18.47 -1.70
N LYS A 133 0.76 -18.94 -1.74
CA LYS A 133 1.17 -20.21 -1.10
C LYS A 133 1.03 -20.21 0.42
N SER A 134 0.88 -19.03 1.03
CA SER A 134 0.72 -18.84 2.47
C SER A 134 -0.70 -18.42 2.83
N ASP A 135 -1.67 -18.73 1.97
CA ASP A 135 -3.11 -18.48 2.12
C ASP A 135 -3.52 -17.00 2.15
N PHE A 136 -2.69 -16.10 1.63
CA PHE A 136 -3.06 -14.69 1.42
C PHE A 136 -3.59 -14.45 0.01
N GLN A 137 -4.47 -13.45 -0.12
CA GLN A 137 -4.96 -13.00 -1.43
C GLN A 137 -4.06 -11.91 -1.99
N THR A 138 -3.91 -11.88 -3.31
CA THR A 138 -3.14 -10.86 -4.02
C THR A 138 -3.88 -10.36 -5.24
N GLU A 139 -3.88 -9.04 -5.43
CA GLU A 139 -4.41 -8.38 -6.62
C GLU A 139 -3.29 -7.58 -7.30
N HIS A 140 -3.34 -7.47 -8.63
CA HIS A 140 -2.32 -6.80 -9.42
C HIS A 140 -2.95 -5.68 -10.23
N ALA A 141 -2.41 -4.48 -10.11
CA ALA A 141 -2.76 -3.37 -10.98
C ALA A 141 -2.00 -3.49 -12.30
N ASP A 142 -2.55 -2.94 -13.39
CA ASP A 142 -1.83 -2.85 -14.66
C ASP A 142 -0.69 -1.82 -14.61
N ALA A 143 -0.85 -0.77 -13.80
CA ALA A 143 0.12 0.30 -13.59
C ALA A 143 0.22 0.62 -12.09
N ASP A 144 -0.10 1.84 -11.67
CA ASP A 144 -0.13 2.17 -10.25
C ASP A 144 -1.33 1.53 -9.54
N ALA A 145 -1.10 1.06 -8.32
CA ALA A 145 -2.10 0.37 -7.52
C ALA A 145 -3.08 1.30 -6.79
N ASP A 146 -2.90 2.62 -6.80
CA ASP A 146 -3.66 3.56 -5.94
C ASP A 146 -5.18 3.38 -6.07
N ALA A 147 -5.68 3.32 -7.31
CA ALA A 147 -7.08 3.13 -7.61
C ALA A 147 -7.58 1.73 -7.24
N LEU A 148 -6.76 0.70 -7.48
CA LEU A 148 -7.12 -0.67 -7.16
C LEU A 148 -7.18 -0.86 -5.64
N ILE A 149 -6.21 -0.38 -4.88
CA ILE A 149 -6.20 -0.38 -3.40
C ILE A 149 -7.49 0.24 -2.86
N ALA A 150 -7.85 1.42 -3.36
CA ALA A 150 -9.06 2.10 -2.90
C ALA A 150 -10.34 1.31 -3.24
N LYS A 151 -10.42 0.78 -4.47
CA LYS A 151 -11.54 -0.03 -4.93
C LYS A 151 -11.69 -1.30 -4.08
N THR A 152 -10.62 -2.07 -3.90
CA THR A 152 -10.61 -3.30 -3.10
C THR A 152 -11.01 -3.00 -1.66
N GLY A 153 -10.51 -1.91 -1.07
CA GLY A 153 -10.92 -1.48 0.27
C GLY A 153 -12.41 -1.18 0.38
N VAL A 154 -12.99 -0.45 -0.58
CA VAL A 154 -14.42 -0.12 -0.61
C VAL A 154 -15.26 -1.38 -0.81
N GLU A 155 -14.90 -2.25 -1.75
CA GLU A 155 -15.63 -3.48 -2.03
C GLU A 155 -15.65 -4.43 -0.83
N GLN A 156 -14.50 -4.65 -0.20
CA GLN A 156 -14.43 -5.49 1.01
C GLN A 156 -15.22 -4.89 2.18
N SER A 157 -15.28 -3.56 2.28
CA SER A 157 -16.05 -2.88 3.33
C SER A 157 -17.56 -3.10 3.23
N ILE A 158 -18.06 -3.53 2.07
CA ILE A 158 -19.48 -3.87 1.89
C ILE A 158 -19.86 -5.09 2.73
N SER A 159 -18.93 -6.03 2.94
CA SER A 159 -19.21 -7.30 3.62
C SER A 159 -18.53 -7.42 4.98
N HIS A 160 -17.36 -6.79 5.18
CA HIS A 160 -16.57 -6.91 6.39
C HIS A 160 -15.99 -5.56 6.81
N PRO A 161 -15.85 -5.27 8.11
CA PRO A 161 -15.05 -4.14 8.55
C PRO A 161 -13.62 -4.25 7.99
N THR A 162 -13.22 -3.25 7.21
CA THR A 162 -12.01 -3.30 6.38
C THR A 162 -11.05 -2.18 6.76
N VAL A 163 -9.76 -2.53 6.90
CA VAL A 163 -8.68 -1.58 7.14
C VAL A 163 -7.73 -1.57 5.95
N VAL A 164 -7.63 -0.43 5.27
CA VAL A 164 -6.64 -0.19 4.22
C VAL A 164 -5.34 0.29 4.86
N ILE A 165 -4.25 -0.44 4.60
CA ILE A 165 -2.90 -0.15 5.07
C ILE A 165 -2.10 0.48 3.95
N GLY A 166 -1.69 1.73 4.09
CA GLY A 166 -0.95 2.44 3.04
C GLY A 166 -0.18 3.64 3.57
N GLN A 167 0.49 4.34 2.65
CA GLN A 167 1.15 5.63 2.95
C GLN A 167 0.69 6.76 2.02
N ASP A 168 0.08 6.45 0.88
CA ASP A 168 -0.28 7.47 -0.10
C ASP A 168 -1.55 8.23 0.35
N THR A 169 -1.47 9.55 0.26
CA THR A 169 -2.64 10.41 0.48
C THR A 169 -3.64 10.28 -0.66
N ASP A 170 -3.17 9.97 -1.87
CA ASP A 170 -4.05 9.74 -3.02
C ASP A 170 -5.02 8.59 -2.74
N VAL A 171 -4.55 7.50 -2.13
CA VAL A 171 -5.41 6.39 -1.67
C VAL A 171 -6.43 6.86 -0.64
N LEU A 172 -6.01 7.65 0.36
CA LEU A 172 -6.94 8.20 1.36
C LEU A 172 -8.04 9.06 0.71
N VAL A 173 -7.68 9.92 -0.24
CA VAL A 173 -8.63 10.76 -0.97
C VAL A 173 -9.60 9.91 -1.80
N LEU A 174 -9.09 8.89 -2.50
CA LEU A 174 -9.91 7.96 -3.27
C LEU A 174 -10.89 7.19 -2.39
N LEU A 175 -10.44 6.73 -1.21
CA LEU A 175 -11.30 6.07 -0.23
C LEU A 175 -12.43 6.98 0.25
N VAL A 176 -12.13 8.24 0.62
CA VAL A 176 -13.16 9.21 1.03
C VAL A 176 -14.16 9.48 -0.10
N PHE A 177 -13.66 9.60 -1.33
CA PHE A 177 -14.51 9.84 -2.50
C PHE A 177 -15.46 8.67 -2.77
N HIS A 178 -14.94 7.43 -2.80
CA HIS A 178 -15.69 6.24 -3.19
C HIS A 178 -16.43 5.53 -2.05
N CYS A 179 -16.11 5.79 -0.78
CA CYS A 179 -16.75 5.15 0.37
C CYS A 179 -18.27 5.36 0.40
N THR A 180 -19.04 4.32 0.71
CA THR A 180 -20.48 4.42 0.94
C THR A 180 -20.78 4.49 2.44
N LEU A 181 -21.80 5.27 2.83
CA LEU A 181 -22.22 5.38 4.24
C LEU A 181 -22.87 4.09 4.77
N SER A 182 -23.12 3.12 3.90
CA SER A 182 -23.73 1.83 4.22
C SER A 182 -22.72 0.70 4.43
N SER A 183 -21.41 0.98 4.42
CA SER A 183 -20.38 -0.06 4.64
C SER A 183 -20.27 -0.47 6.12
N HIS A 184 -19.74 -1.66 6.38
CA HIS A 184 -19.56 -2.24 7.73
C HIS A 184 -18.43 -1.59 8.54
N GLY A 185 -17.82 -0.52 8.02
CA GLY A 185 -16.64 0.14 8.58
C GLY A 185 -15.49 0.09 7.60
N LEU A 186 -15.08 1.26 7.12
CA LEU A 186 -13.91 1.41 6.26
C LEU A 186 -12.90 2.33 6.93
N PHE A 187 -11.71 1.79 7.19
CA PHE A 187 -10.65 2.49 7.86
C PHE A 187 -9.43 2.62 6.97
N TYR A 188 -8.69 3.71 7.08
CA TYR A 188 -7.34 3.83 6.52
C TYR A 188 -6.33 3.96 7.67
N ARG A 189 -5.20 3.26 7.56
CA ARG A 189 -4.18 3.25 8.60
C ARG A 189 -2.79 3.37 7.96
N SER A 190 -2.01 4.34 8.45
CA SER A 190 -0.58 4.35 8.20
C SER A 190 0.10 3.36 9.13
N ASP A 191 1.02 2.58 8.60
CA ASP A 191 1.80 1.61 9.37
C ASP A 191 3.21 2.16 9.69
N GLN A 192 3.37 3.49 9.66
CA GLN A 192 4.48 4.16 10.33
C GLN A 192 4.12 4.39 11.80
N SER A 193 4.89 3.80 12.73
CA SER A 193 4.97 4.36 14.08
C SER A 193 5.72 5.68 13.97
N ASN A 194 5.01 6.81 13.95
CA ASN A 194 5.69 8.08 14.02
C ASN A 194 6.41 8.13 15.38
N ARG A 195 7.75 8.24 15.40
CA ARG A 195 8.55 8.24 16.65
C ARG A 195 8.14 9.32 17.65
N LYS A 196 7.32 10.30 17.24
CA LYS A 196 6.74 11.37 18.06
C LYS A 196 5.28 11.14 18.48
N LEU A 197 4.54 10.21 17.87
CA LEU A 197 3.17 9.89 18.26
C LEU A 197 3.14 8.55 18.97
N THR A 198 2.56 8.54 20.16
CA THR A 198 2.31 7.34 20.96
C THR A 198 1.18 6.45 20.40
N SER A 199 0.55 6.84 19.28
CA SER A 199 -0.59 6.17 18.66
C SER A 199 -0.41 6.03 17.14
N ILE A 200 -0.95 4.93 16.59
CA ILE A 200 -1.07 4.72 15.15
C ILE A 200 -2.26 5.56 14.63
N ASN A 201 -2.06 6.35 13.58
CA ASN A 201 -3.15 7.14 12.97
C ASN A 201 -4.11 6.21 12.21
N VAL A 202 -5.34 6.11 12.68
CA VAL A 202 -6.45 5.39 12.04
C VAL A 202 -7.52 6.40 11.61
N TRP A 203 -7.99 6.25 10.39
CA TRP A 203 -8.97 7.12 9.75
C TRP A 203 -10.26 6.37 9.58
N ASP A 204 -11.33 6.82 10.22
CA ASP A 204 -12.68 6.37 9.89
C ASP A 204 -13.15 7.11 8.63
N ILE A 205 -13.16 6.42 7.49
CA ILE A 205 -13.45 7.03 6.19
C ILE A 205 -14.90 7.51 6.10
N GLN A 206 -15.83 6.80 6.74
CA GLN A 206 -17.25 7.15 6.73
C GLN A 206 -17.51 8.43 7.52
N LYS A 207 -16.91 8.58 8.71
CA LYS A 207 -16.99 9.82 9.49
C LYS A 207 -16.42 11.02 8.71
N ASN A 208 -15.26 10.84 8.06
CA ASN A 208 -14.62 11.88 7.27
C ASN A 208 -15.51 12.33 6.09
N LYS A 209 -16.16 11.38 5.40
CA LYS A 209 -17.09 11.70 4.30
C LYS A 209 -18.27 12.57 4.74
N ALA A 210 -18.81 12.33 5.94
CA ALA A 210 -19.90 13.14 6.49
C ALA A 210 -19.47 14.60 6.74
N VAL A 211 -18.25 14.81 7.26
CA VAL A 211 -17.68 16.16 7.52
C VAL A 211 -17.42 16.93 6.22
N VAL A 212 -16.94 16.25 5.18
CA VAL A 212 -16.71 16.91 3.87
C VAL A 212 -18.03 17.37 3.25
N ARG A 213 -19.11 16.58 3.39
CA ARG A 213 -20.44 16.95 2.88
C ARG A 213 -21.03 18.17 3.58
N THR A 214 -20.87 18.30 4.90
CA THR A 214 -21.45 19.42 5.66
C THR A 214 -20.75 20.76 5.45
N ARG A 215 -19.49 20.76 4.98
CA ARG A 215 -18.73 21.99 4.67
C ARG A 215 -18.82 22.44 3.21
N SER A 216 -19.49 21.67 2.35
CA SER A 216 -19.64 21.95 0.91
C SER A 216 -21.00 22.56 0.57
N ASN A 217 -21.86 22.75 1.57
CA ASN A 217 -23.12 23.50 1.51
C ASN A 217 -22.94 24.83 2.25
#